data_AF-A0A3P7SZQ3-F1
#
_entry.id   AF-A0A3P7SZQ3-F1
#
_cell.length_a   1.000
_cell.length_b   1.000
_cell.length_c   1.000
_cell.angle_alpha   90.00
_cell.angle_beta   90.00
_cell.angle_gamma   90.00
#
_symmetry.space_group_name_H-M   'P 1'
#
loop_
_entity.id
_entity.type
_entity.pdbx_description
1 polymer ?
#
loop_
_entity_poly.entity_id
_entity_poly.type
_entity_poly.pdbx_seq_one_letter_code
_entity_poly.pdbx_strand_id
1 'polypeptide(L)' 'MSGEALVDYVNKQQPFFEAEYSPEVAERRLGSLMKMDFLQSPAGMDNVTMVGEPFTNEELPER' A
#
# COMPACT_ATOMS: atom_id res chain seq x y z
N MET A 1 -6.02 2.37 -13.69
CA MET A 1 -6.55 3.41 -12.78
C MET A 1 -6.27 2.98 -11.35
N SER A 2 -5.23 3.52 -10.70
CA SER A 2 -4.96 3.22 -9.28
C SER A 2 -4.12 4.30 -8.60
N GLY A 3 -3.11 4.85 -9.28
CA GLY A 3 -2.25 5.92 -8.72
C GLY A 3 -2.94 7.28 -8.58
N GLU A 4 -3.60 7.76 -9.63
CA GLU A 4 -4.29 9.07 -9.63
C GLU A 4 -5.43 9.14 -8.60
N ALA A 5 -6.21 8.06 -8.48
CA ALA A 5 -7.30 8.00 -7.51
C ALA A 5 -6.80 8.09 -6.05
N LEU A 6 -5.61 7.56 -5.77
CA LEU A 6 -4.99 7.67 -4.45
C LEU A 6 -4.55 9.11 -4.16
N VAL A 7 -3.97 9.79 -5.16
CA VAL A 7 -3.60 11.21 -5.04
C VAL A 7 -4.82 12.07 -4.75
N ASP A 8 -5.91 11.86 -5.49
CA ASP A 8 -7.17 12.58 -5.26
C ASP A 8 -7.71 12.36 -3.85
N TYR A 9 -7.61 11.14 -3.33
CA TYR A 9 -8.05 10.83 -1.98
C TYR A 9 -7.18 11.53 -0.93
N VAL A 10 -5.86 11.44 -1.04
CA VAL A 10 -4.92 12.06 -0.09
C VAL A 10 -5.12 13.57 -0.06
N ASN A 11 -5.22 14.22 -1.22
CA ASN A 11 -5.40 15.66 -1.29
C ASN A 11 -6.76 16.12 -0.76
N LYS A 12 -7.78 15.25 -0.78
CA LYS A 12 -9.09 15.53 -0.17
C LYS A 12 -9.10 15.33 1.35
N GLN A 13 -8.38 14.33 1.85
CA GLN A 13 -8.48 13.89 3.25
C GLN A 13 -7.36 14.40 4.15
N GLN A 14 -6.22 14.79 3.59
CA GLN A 14 -5.03 15.19 4.35
C GLN A 14 -4.64 16.64 4.05
N PRO A 15 -5.13 17.61 4.83
CA PRO A 15 -4.93 19.04 4.53
C PRO A 15 -3.49 19.54 4.75
N PHE A 16 -2.65 18.76 5.43
CA PHE A 16 -1.26 19.15 5.73
C PHE A 16 -0.24 18.69 4.67
N PHE A 17 -0.69 17.92 3.68
CA PHE A 17 0.18 17.37 2.64
C PHE A 17 -0.48 17.48 1.28
N GLU A 18 0.34 17.58 0.24
CA GLU A 18 -0.11 17.51 -1.15
C GLU A 18 0.64 16.37 -1.82
N ALA A 19 -0.13 15.46 -2.42
CA ALA A 19 0.34 14.33 -3.18
C ALA A 19 0.33 14.67 -4.67
N GLU A 20 1.32 14.15 -5.38
CA GLU A 20 1.42 14.22 -6.83
C GLU A 20 1.68 12.82 -7.39
N TYR A 21 1.03 12.50 -8.51
CA TYR A 21 1.26 11.24 -9.19
C TYR A 21 2.39 11.37 -10.21
N SER A 22 3.43 10.55 -10.07
CA SER A 22 4.51 10.43 -11.05
C SER A 22 4.57 9.01 -11.60
N PRO A 23 4.24 8.79 -12.89
CA PRO A 23 4.32 7.47 -13.52
C PRO A 23 5.73 6.87 -13.46
N GLU A 24 6.77 7.67 -13.70
CA GLU A 24 8.17 7.21 -13.66
C GLU A 24 8.55 6.69 -12.27
N VAL A 25 8.15 7.40 -11.21
CA VAL A 25 8.41 6.97 -9.83
C VAL A 25 7.59 5.71 -9.51
N ALA A 26 6.35 5.62 -9.98
CA ALA A 26 5.50 4.46 -9.78
C ALA A 26 6.11 3.19 -10.41
N GLU A 27 6.60 3.28 -11.65
CA GLU A 27 7.27 2.18 -12.35
C GLU A 27 8.55 1.75 -11.64
N ARG A 28 9.39 2.72 -11.23
CA ARG A 28 10.61 2.44 -10.46
C ARG A 28 10.31 1.75 -9.13
N ARG A 29 9.28 2.21 -8.42
CA ARG A 29 8.84 1.60 -7.15
C ARG A 29 8.30 0.19 -7.36
N LEU A 30 7.52 -0.04 -8.41
CA LEU A 30 7.02 -1.37 -8.76
C LEU A 30 8.19 -2.33 -9.00
N GLY A 31 9.20 -1.92 -9.77
CA GLY A 31 10.40 -2.72 -9.98
C GLY A 31 11.17 -3.00 -8.68
N SER A 32 11.18 -2.06 -7.73
CA SER A 32 11.83 -2.26 -6.43
C SER A 32 11.06 -3.19 -5.49
N LEU A 33 9.73 -3.13 -5.50
CA LEU A 33 8.87 -4.01 -4.68
C LEU A 33 8.96 -5.47 -5.13
N MET A 34 9.23 -5.70 -6.42
CA MET A 34 9.40 -7.04 -6.98
C MET A 34 10.83 -7.61 -6.80
N LYS A 35 11.71 -6.93 -6.07
CA LYS A 35 13.05 -7.48 -5.79
C LYS A 35 12.95 -8.62 -4.78
N MET A 36 13.80 -9.63 -4.96
CA MET A 36 13.84 -10.82 -4.10
C MET A 36 14.03 -10.48 -2.62
N ASP A 37 14.74 -9.40 -2.30
CA ASP A 37 14.94 -8.92 -0.93
C ASP A 37 13.64 -8.54 -0.21
N PHE A 38 12.59 -8.19 -0.96
CA PHE A 38 11.26 -7.87 -0.43
C PHE A 38 10.24 -9.00 -0.64
N LEU A 39 10.53 -9.94 -1.55
CA LEU A 39 9.68 -11.11 -1.81
C LEU A 39 10.06 -12.33 -0.96
N GLN A 40 11.26 -12.36 -0.40
CA GLN A 40 11.63 -13.40 0.55
C GLN A 40 10.88 -13.17 1.85
N SER A 41 10.00 -14.12 2.18
CA SER A 41 9.50 -14.30 3.53
C SER A 41 10.70 -14.32 4.48
N PRO A 42 10.72 -13.54 5.57
CA PRO A 42 11.80 -13.66 6.54
C PRO A 42 11.89 -15.11 7.01
N ALA A 43 13.11 -15.64 7.04
CA ALA A 43 13.38 -17.03 7.41
C ALA A 43 12.70 -17.34 8.76
N GLY A 44 11.65 -18.18 8.72
CA GLY A 44 10.80 -18.50 9.87
C GLY A 44 9.29 -18.25 9.67
N MET A 45 8.86 -17.67 8.55
CA MET A 45 7.44 -17.46 8.21
C MET A 45 6.80 -18.58 7.37
N ASP A 46 7.23 -19.84 7.53
CA ASP A 46 6.66 -20.93 6.71
C ASP A 46 5.29 -21.43 7.22
N ASN A 47 4.79 -20.97 8.37
CA ASN A 47 3.59 -21.56 8.99
C ASN A 47 2.61 -20.57 9.63
N VAL A 48 2.36 -19.39 9.05
CA VAL A 48 1.10 -18.70 9.36
C VAL A 48 0.08 -19.15 8.33
N THR A 49 -0.55 -20.30 8.61
CA THR A 49 -1.84 -20.64 8.01
C THR A 49 -2.73 -19.42 8.22
N MET A 50 -3.04 -18.67 7.15
CA MET A 50 -4.16 -17.74 7.18
C MET A 50 -5.42 -18.58 7.39
N VAL A 51 -5.71 -18.92 8.64
CA VAL A 51 -7.08 -19.07 9.08
C VAL A 51 -7.66 -17.69 8.86
N GLY A 52 -8.49 -17.57 7.82
CA GLY A 52 -9.12 -16.31 7.44
C GLY A 52 -9.95 -15.79 8.60
N GLU A 53 -9.35 -14.93 9.42
CA GLU A 53 -10.13 -13.96 10.17
C GLU A 53 -10.62 -12.93 9.13
N PRO A 54 -11.93 -12.70 9.02
CA PRO A 54 -12.43 -11.66 8.15
C PRO A 54 -11.81 -10.36 8.64
N PHE A 55 -11.07 -9.68 7.78
CA PHE A 55 -10.69 -8.29 8.01
C PHE A 55 -11.99 -7.53 8.30
N THR A 56 -12.28 -7.31 9.58
CA THR A 56 -13.26 -6.30 9.95
C THR A 56 -12.63 -5.02 9.49
N ASN A 57 -13.25 -4.36 8.49
CA ASN A 57 -12.93 -3.00 8.14
C ASN A 57 -13.17 -2.18 9.41
N GLU A 58 -12.14 -2.07 10.25
CA GLU A 58 -12.14 -1.14 11.36
C GLU A 58 -12.30 0.23 10.72
N GLU A 59 -13.49 0.77 10.93
CA GLU A 59 -13.98 2.04 10.44
C GLU A 59 -12.88 3.07 10.67
N LEU A 60 -12.31 3.57 9.55
CA LEU A 60 -11.39 4.71 9.58
C LEU A 60 -12.05 5.79 10.42
N PRO A 61 -11.34 6.39 11.40
CA PRO A 61 -11.98 7.34 12.31
C PRO A 61 -12.54 8.50 11.49
N GLU A 62 -13.85 8.68 11.54
CA GLU A 62 -14.45 9.90 11.02
C GLU A 62 -14.05 11.07 11.94
N ARG A 63 -13.27 11.99 11.34
CA ARG A 63 -13.04 13.41 11.72
C ARG A 63 -11.91 13.73 12.70
#